data_AF-A0A2D4JK67-F1
#
_entry.id   AF-A0A2D4JK67-F1
#
_cell.length_a   1.000
_cell.length_b   1.000
_cell.length_c   1.000
_cell.angle_alpha   90.00
_cell.angle_beta   90.00
_cell.angle_gamma   90.00
#
_symmetry.space_group_name_H-M   'P 1'
#
loop_
_entity.id
_entity.type
_entity.pdbx_description
1 polymer ?
#
loop_
_entity_poly.entity_id
_entity_poly.type
_entity_poly.pdbx_seq_one_letter_code
_entity_poly.pdbx_strand_id
1 'polypeptide(L)'
;SCPQESLFLDLRMCLWTPNCSFWLQNPQLQAHFQQTLVRSMEDSCLCATSLCALQELNFTCSDTILKLSGRMLATSREEWQLLIQWQQNFSLSSHPFSVDGIFLRTNAPCAPSSEMVPISKASFHAWKIAFLILGSISFILLLIGGTVYCIKRPQNYNNIELSDRCEIISAI
;
A
#
# COMPACT_ATOMS: atom_id res chain seq x y z
N SER A 1 12.89 14.63 -11.69
CA SER A 1 12.07 14.84 -10.49
C SER A 1 11.98 13.53 -9.74
N CYS A 2 12.55 13.44 -8.53
CA CYS A 2 12.57 12.20 -7.76
C CYS A 2 11.20 11.92 -7.12
N PRO A 3 10.74 10.67 -7.06
CA PRO A 3 9.64 10.31 -6.18
C PRO A 3 10.10 10.54 -4.74
N GLN A 4 9.42 11.43 -4.03
CA GLN A 4 9.64 11.63 -2.61
C GLN A 4 9.15 10.35 -1.93
N GLU A 5 10.08 9.52 -1.42
CA GLU A 5 9.72 8.37 -0.61
C GLU A 5 8.82 8.88 0.51
N SER A 6 7.58 8.40 0.53
CA SER A 6 6.60 8.86 1.49
C SER A 6 6.93 8.24 2.84
N LEU A 7 7.27 9.10 3.80
CA LEU A 7 7.66 8.71 5.14
C LEU A 7 6.41 8.42 5.96
N PHE A 8 5.90 7.20 5.83
CA PHE A 8 4.77 6.73 6.61
C PHE A 8 5.21 6.12 7.94
N LEU A 9 4.43 6.37 8.99
CA LEU A 9 4.52 5.72 10.28
C LEU A 9 3.19 5.01 10.58
N ASP A 10 3.27 3.73 10.96
CA ASP A 10 2.09 2.97 11.37
C ASP A 10 1.67 3.39 12.79
N LEU A 11 0.49 3.99 12.88
CA LEU A 11 -0.12 4.40 14.14
C LEU A 11 -0.92 3.25 14.74
N ARG A 12 -0.57 2.84 15.96
CA ARG A 12 -1.31 1.82 16.72
C ARG A 12 -1.39 2.23 18.19
N MET A 13 -2.60 2.30 18.74
CA MET A 13 -2.84 2.69 20.13
C MET A 13 -3.91 1.81 20.77
N CYS A 14 -3.71 1.50 22.06
CA CYS A 14 -4.66 0.76 22.90
C CYS A 14 -5.04 1.64 24.10
N LEU A 15 -6.31 1.97 24.20
CA LEU A 15 -6.84 2.88 25.21
C LEU A 15 -7.96 2.19 25.98
N TRP A 16 -7.87 2.20 27.31
CA TRP A 16 -8.91 1.64 28.16
C TRP A 16 -10.05 2.65 28.36
N THR A 17 -11.27 2.15 28.20
CA THR A 17 -12.52 2.87 28.43
C THR A 17 -13.61 1.91 28.89
N PRO A 18 -14.45 2.29 29.87
CA PRO A 18 -15.55 1.44 30.33
C PRO A 18 -16.61 1.20 29.25
N ASN A 19 -16.73 2.09 28.27
CA ASN A 19 -17.68 1.95 27.17
C ASN A 19 -17.00 2.27 25.83
N CYS A 20 -16.35 1.27 25.25
CA CYS A 20 -15.65 1.38 23.98
C CYS A 20 -16.62 1.49 22.78
N SER A 21 -17.79 0.86 22.84
CA SER A 21 -18.71 0.75 21.70
C SER A 21 -19.39 2.09 21.42
N PHE A 22 -19.53 2.92 22.44
CA PHE A 22 -19.92 4.31 22.33
C PHE A 22 -19.06 5.11 21.33
N TRP A 23 -17.75 4.82 21.25
CA TRP A 23 -16.84 5.49 20.31
C TRP A 23 -17.12 5.09 18.87
N LEU A 24 -17.45 3.82 18.62
CA LEU A 24 -17.76 3.32 17.27
C LEU A 24 -19.09 3.88 16.74
N GLN A 25 -20.04 4.14 17.64
CA GLN A 25 -21.37 4.64 17.29
C GLN A 25 -21.43 6.17 17.14
N ASN A 26 -20.38 6.89 17.57
CA ASN A 26 -20.36 8.35 17.59
C ASN A 26 -19.24 8.94 16.70
N PRO A 27 -19.54 9.26 15.43
CA PRO A 27 -18.57 9.85 14.50
C PRO A 27 -18.02 11.20 14.95
N GLN A 28 -18.80 12.00 15.69
CA GLN A 28 -18.31 13.29 16.20
C GLN A 28 -17.20 13.06 17.22
N LEU A 29 -17.37 12.09 18.12
CA LEU A 29 -16.36 11.75 19.10
C LEU A 29 -15.07 11.21 18.44
N GLN A 30 -15.19 10.45 17.35
CA GLN A 30 -14.04 10.03 16.54
C GLN A 30 -13.33 11.23 15.90
N ALA A 31 -14.06 12.21 15.38
CA ALA A 31 -13.48 13.44 14.84
C ALA A 31 -12.76 14.26 15.91
N HIS A 32 -13.35 14.41 17.10
CA HIS A 32 -12.72 15.06 18.24
C HIS A 32 -11.47 14.30 18.71
N PHE A 33 -11.50 12.96 18.67
CA PHE A 33 -10.33 12.14 18.94
C PHE A 33 -9.21 12.48 17.96
N GLN A 34 -9.49 12.49 16.65
CA GLN A 34 -8.50 12.82 15.62
C GLN A 34 -7.90 14.23 15.82
N GLN A 35 -8.73 15.22 16.14
CA GLN A 35 -8.26 16.58 16.44
C GLN A 35 -7.35 16.61 17.67
N THR A 36 -7.74 15.91 18.74
CA THR A 36 -6.96 15.82 19.97
C THR A 36 -5.63 15.10 19.73
N LEU A 37 -5.65 14.07 18.90
CA LEU A 37 -4.46 13.33 18.51
C LEU A 37 -3.46 14.24 17.77
N VAL A 38 -3.92 15.00 16.77
CA VAL A 38 -3.10 15.96 16.04
C VAL A 38 -2.51 17.01 16.98
N ARG A 39 -3.31 17.57 17.89
CA ARG A 39 -2.80 18.53 18.89
C ARG A 39 -1.74 17.91 19.79
N SER A 40 -1.94 16.67 20.26
CA SER A 40 -0.95 15.99 21.09
C SER A 40 0.37 15.74 20.34
N MET A 41 0.31 15.43 19.05
CA MET A 41 1.52 15.33 18.21
C MET A 41 2.18 16.70 18.09
N GLU A 42 1.41 17.73 17.74
CA GLU A 42 1.90 19.09 17.54
C GLU A 42 2.59 19.65 18.80
N ASP A 43 1.99 19.45 19.97
CA ASP A 43 2.55 19.87 21.25
C ASP A 43 3.88 19.17 21.57
N SER A 44 4.10 17.96 21.01
CA SER A 44 5.30 17.16 21.24
C SER A 44 6.42 17.42 20.23
N CYS A 45 6.10 17.68 18.96
CA CYS A 45 7.07 17.79 17.87
C CYS A 45 7.22 19.21 17.31
N LEU A 46 6.24 20.10 17.52
CA LEU A 46 6.11 21.41 16.87
C LEU A 46 6.20 21.31 15.34
N CYS A 47 5.63 20.25 14.76
CA CYS A 47 5.86 19.85 13.37
C CYS A 47 4.76 20.25 12.38
N ALA A 48 3.87 21.16 12.76
CA ALA A 48 2.71 21.59 11.98
C ALA A 48 1.87 20.42 11.43
N THR A 49 1.72 19.36 12.22
CA THR A 49 0.92 18.19 11.88
C THR A 49 -0.53 18.61 11.67
N SER A 50 -1.11 18.17 10.55
CA SER A 50 -2.50 18.44 10.21
C SER A 50 -3.33 17.16 10.25
N LEU A 51 -4.67 17.30 10.27
CA LEU A 51 -5.58 16.16 10.15
C LEU A 51 -5.35 15.35 8.86
N CYS A 52 -4.88 15.99 7.78
CA CYS A 52 -4.57 15.32 6.52
C CYS A 52 -3.35 14.39 6.59
N ALA A 53 -2.49 14.55 7.61
CA ALA A 53 -1.38 13.64 7.85
C ALA A 53 -1.87 12.27 8.36
N LEU A 54 -3.05 12.23 8.97
CA LEU A 54 -3.68 11.00 9.43
C LEU A 54 -4.41 10.30 8.27
N GLN A 55 -4.01 9.07 7.98
CA GLN A 55 -4.56 8.26 6.89
C GLN A 55 -5.10 6.93 7.41
N GLU A 56 -6.21 6.48 6.83
CA GLU A 56 -6.80 5.16 7.08
C GLU A 56 -7.02 4.87 8.58
N LEU A 57 -7.40 5.89 9.35
CA LEU A 57 -7.71 5.70 10.76
C LEU A 57 -8.95 4.83 10.92
N ASN A 58 -8.80 3.80 11.73
CA ASN A 58 -9.84 2.85 12.08
C ASN A 58 -9.90 2.67 13.59
N PHE A 59 -11.10 2.74 14.13
CA PHE A 59 -11.39 2.48 15.52
C PHE A 59 -12.02 1.09 15.62
N THR A 60 -11.50 0.27 16.52
CA THR A 60 -12.09 -1.03 16.85
C THR A 60 -12.25 -1.12 18.36
N CYS A 61 -13.26 -1.85 18.82
CA CYS A 61 -13.41 -2.17 20.22
C CYS A 61 -13.17 -3.66 20.47
N SER A 62 -12.42 -3.97 21.52
CA SER A 62 -12.39 -5.27 22.18
C SER A 62 -12.67 -5.09 23.67
N ASP A 63 -13.84 -5.52 24.14
CA ASP A 63 -14.32 -5.42 25.53
C ASP A 63 -14.30 -4.00 26.12
N THR A 64 -13.23 -3.63 26.83
CA THR A 64 -13.02 -2.31 27.44
C THR A 64 -11.83 -1.57 26.83
N ILE A 65 -11.34 -2.06 25.68
CA ILE A 65 -10.17 -1.53 25.00
C ILE A 65 -10.62 -0.95 23.66
N LEU A 66 -10.48 0.36 23.52
CA LEU A 66 -10.55 1.06 22.26
C LEU A 66 -9.18 0.95 21.58
N LYS A 67 -9.16 0.34 20.40
CA LYS A 67 -7.97 0.21 19.57
C LYS A 67 -8.07 1.18 18.40
N LEU A 68 -7.00 1.94 18.19
CA LEU A 68 -6.83 2.80 17.02
C LEU A 68 -5.73 2.21 16.14
N SER A 69 -6.01 2.10 14.85
CA SER A 69 -5.01 1.73 13.84
C SER A 69 -5.08 2.68 12.67
N GLY A 70 -3.95 3.01 12.06
CA GLY A 70 -3.90 3.72 10.79
C GLY A 70 -2.46 4.10 10.44
N ARG A 71 -2.30 5.14 9.63
CA ARG A 71 -1.01 5.62 9.16
C ARG A 71 -0.89 7.13 9.36
N MET A 72 0.33 7.58 9.57
CA MET A 72 0.68 8.99 9.68
C MET A 72 1.72 9.31 8.64
N LEU A 73 1.53 10.40 7.91
CA LEU A 73 2.47 10.88 6.92
C LEU A 73 3.35 11.97 7.56
N ALA A 74 4.67 11.77 7.53
CA ALA A 74 5.64 12.79 7.87
C ALA A 74 6.11 13.52 6.59
N THR A 75 6.35 14.83 6.70
CA THR A 75 6.85 15.66 5.61
C THR A 75 8.37 15.60 5.46
N SER A 76 9.07 15.29 6.56
CA SER A 76 10.53 15.22 6.64
C SER A 76 11.00 14.03 7.48
N ARG A 77 12.29 13.69 7.39
CA ARG A 77 12.87 12.57 8.15
C ARG A 77 12.97 12.91 9.63
N GLU A 78 13.23 14.17 9.94
CA GLU A 78 13.29 14.73 11.28
C GLU A 78 11.91 14.63 11.95
N GLU A 79 10.85 15.05 11.27
CA GLU A 79 9.47 14.89 11.74
C GLU A 79 9.11 13.42 11.98
N TRP A 80 9.49 12.53 11.05
CA TRP A 80 9.24 11.10 11.19
C TRP A 80 9.89 10.52 12.46
N GLN A 81 11.12 10.93 12.80
CA GLN A 81 11.79 10.50 14.03
C GLN A 81 11.10 11.03 15.28
N LEU A 82 10.66 12.30 15.27
CA LEU A 82 9.91 12.90 16.37
C LEU A 82 8.57 12.21 16.59
N LEU A 83 7.85 11.85 15.52
CA LEU A 83 6.58 11.12 15.61
C LEU A 83 6.77 9.70 16.17
N ILE A 84 7.88 9.02 15.84
CA ILE A 84 8.22 7.73 16.48
C ILE A 84 8.41 7.90 17.97
N GLN A 85 9.19 8.91 18.37
CA GLN A 85 9.45 9.20 19.77
C GLN A 85 8.15 9.55 20.51
N TRP A 86 7.29 10.36 19.90
CA TRP A 86 5.96 10.67 20.42
C TRP A 86 5.12 9.41 20.63
N GLN A 87 5.03 8.52 19.65
CA GLN A 87 4.21 7.29 19.77
C GLN A 87 4.73 6.37 20.88
N GLN A 88 6.06 6.27 21.04
CA GLN A 88 6.69 5.54 22.14
C GLN A 88 6.34 6.18 23.50
N ASN A 89 6.50 7.49 23.63
CA ASN A 89 6.20 8.23 24.84
C ASN A 89 4.71 8.15 25.21
N PHE A 90 3.82 8.24 24.22
CA PHE A 90 2.38 8.09 24.41
C PHE A 90 2.03 6.73 25.01
N SER A 91 2.67 5.67 24.52
CA SER A 91 2.46 4.28 24.99
C SER A 91 3.00 4.04 26.41
N LEU A 92 4.00 4.82 26.83
CA LEU A 92 4.62 4.74 28.16
C LEU A 92 3.99 5.70 29.17
N SER A 93 3.27 6.72 28.71
CA SER A 93 2.63 7.70 29.57
C SER A 93 1.60 7.04 30.47
N SER A 94 1.58 7.41 31.74
CA SER A 94 0.52 7.06 32.69
C SER A 94 -0.64 8.06 32.71
N HIS A 95 -0.50 9.18 32.00
CA HIS A 95 -1.50 10.23 31.98
C HIS A 95 -2.68 9.83 31.09
N PRO A 96 -3.93 9.99 31.57
CA PRO A 96 -5.09 9.70 30.76
C PRO A 96 -5.17 10.66 29.57
N PHE A 97 -5.43 10.10 28.39
CA PHE A 97 -5.71 10.85 27.18
C PHE A 97 -7.15 11.36 27.23
N SER A 98 -7.35 12.68 27.30
CA SER A 98 -8.68 13.28 27.42
C SER A 98 -9.18 13.74 26.05
N VAL A 99 -10.36 13.27 25.65
CA VAL A 99 -11.04 13.69 24.42
C VAL A 99 -12.45 14.12 24.79
N ASP A 100 -12.75 15.41 24.57
CA ASP A 100 -14.05 16.01 24.89
C ASP A 100 -14.53 15.72 26.34
N GLY A 101 -13.59 15.75 27.29
CA GLY A 101 -13.84 15.46 28.71
C GLY A 101 -13.90 13.97 29.07
N ILE A 102 -13.84 13.06 28.10
CA ILE A 102 -13.77 11.61 28.34
C ILE A 102 -12.31 11.19 28.51
N PHE A 103 -12.00 10.58 29.65
CA PHE A 103 -10.65 10.14 29.97
C PHE A 103 -10.41 8.69 29.54
N LEU A 104 -9.44 8.52 28.66
CA LEU A 104 -8.97 7.25 28.15
C LEU A 104 -7.63 6.91 28.82
N ARG A 105 -7.54 5.78 29.50
CA ARG A 105 -6.24 5.37 30.09
C ARG A 105 -5.38 4.73 29.01
N THR A 106 -4.15 5.20 28.91
CA THR A 106 -3.10 4.59 28.10
C THR A 106 -2.72 3.25 28.71
N ASN A 107 -2.92 2.17 27.95
CA ASN A 107 -2.37 0.86 28.28
C ASN A 107 -1.10 0.63 27.46
N ALA A 108 -0.31 -0.38 27.84
CA ALA A 108 0.80 -0.86 27.03
C ALA A 108 0.42 -1.00 25.54
N PRO A 109 1.38 -0.84 24.61
CA PRO A 109 1.09 -0.86 23.18
C PRO A 109 0.34 -2.14 22.81
N CYS A 110 -0.67 -2.02 21.93
CA CYS A 110 -1.39 -3.19 21.45
C CYS A 110 -0.38 -4.20 20.91
N ALA A 111 -0.35 -5.41 21.48
CA ALA A 111 0.28 -6.51 20.79
C ALA A 111 -0.31 -6.57 19.37
N PRO A 112 0.48 -6.81 18.32
CA PRO A 112 -0.07 -6.98 16.98
C PRO A 112 -1.12 -8.09 17.09
N SER A 113 -2.40 -7.75 16.88
CA SER A 113 -3.45 -8.75 16.95
C SER A 113 -3.11 -9.81 15.92
N SER A 114 -3.03 -11.06 16.38
CA SER A 114 -2.85 -12.24 15.53
C SER A 114 -3.96 -12.42 14.49
N GLU A 115 -5.03 -11.62 14.56
CA GLU A 115 -5.94 -11.37 13.45
C GLU A 115 -5.40 -10.25 12.56
N MET A 116 -4.33 -10.58 11.84
CA MET A 116 -4.03 -9.91 10.60
C MET A 116 -5.10 -10.36 9.61
N VAL A 117 -6.24 -9.65 9.53
CA VAL A 117 -6.94 -9.59 8.25
C VAL A 117 -5.90 -8.98 7.32
N PRO A 118 -5.38 -9.72 6.33
CA PRO A 118 -4.44 -9.13 5.42
C PRO A 118 -5.25 -8.11 4.63
N ILE A 119 -5.08 -6.82 4.96
CA ILE A 119 -5.16 -5.80 3.93
C ILE A 119 -4.09 -6.25 2.95
N SER A 120 -4.55 -6.95 1.93
CA SER A 120 -3.81 -7.28 0.74
C SER A 120 -3.36 -5.96 0.13
N LYS A 121 -2.27 -5.40 0.68
CA LYS A 121 -1.24 -4.79 -0.14
C LYS A 121 -0.81 -5.93 -1.04
N ALA A 122 -1.50 -6.09 -2.17
CA ALA A 122 -1.15 -7.06 -3.18
C ALA A 122 0.34 -6.84 -3.43
N SER A 123 1.17 -7.78 -2.96
CA SER A 123 2.59 -7.66 -3.11
C SER A 123 2.80 -7.63 -4.62
N PHE A 124 3.34 -6.53 -5.14
CA PHE A 124 3.64 -6.34 -6.56
C PHE A 124 4.50 -7.49 -7.13
N HIS A 125 5.04 -8.35 -6.26
CA HIS A 125 5.78 -9.55 -6.60
C HIS A 125 4.92 -10.68 -7.18
N ALA A 126 3.71 -10.92 -6.66
CA ALA A 126 2.85 -12.00 -7.14
C ALA A 126 2.34 -11.76 -8.57
N TRP A 127 2.00 -10.51 -8.89
CA TRP A 127 1.60 -10.12 -10.26
C TRP A 127 2.76 -10.22 -11.25
N LYS A 128 3.99 -9.93 -10.83
CA LYS A 128 5.18 -10.05 -11.66
C LYS A 128 5.44 -11.51 -12.07
N ILE A 129 5.22 -12.46 -11.16
CA ILE A 129 5.33 -13.90 -11.43
C ILE A 129 4.20 -14.36 -12.38
N ALA A 130 2.97 -13.89 -12.16
CA ALA A 130 1.83 -14.23 -13.03
C ALA A 130 2.05 -13.78 -14.49
N PHE A 131 2.59 -12.58 -14.71
CA PHE A 131 2.92 -12.11 -16.06
C PHE A 131 4.03 -12.92 -16.74
N LEU A 132 5.04 -13.35 -15.99
CA LEU A 132 6.10 -14.22 -16.54
C LEU A 132 5.55 -15.57 -16.97
N ILE A 133 4.67 -16.18 -16.16
CA ILE A 133 4.04 -17.47 -16.49
C ILE A 133 3.12 -17.32 -17.70
N LEU A 134 2.23 -16.32 -17.70
CA LEU A 134 1.29 -16.10 -18.81
C LEU A 134 2.02 -15.77 -20.12
N GLY A 135 3.08 -14.95 -20.04
CA GLY A 135 3.93 -14.63 -21.18
C GLY A 135 4.66 -15.85 -21.73
N SER A 136 5.23 -16.68 -20.85
CA SER A 136 5.93 -17.92 -21.24
C SER A 136 4.99 -18.91 -21.93
N ILE A 137 3.79 -19.15 -21.38
CA ILE A 137 2.79 -20.04 -21.98
C ILE A 137 2.37 -19.52 -23.37
N SER A 138 2.09 -18.21 -23.48
CA SER A 138 1.70 -17.61 -24.77
C SER A 138 2.80 -17.75 -25.82
N PHE A 139 4.06 -17.57 -25.42
CA PHE A 139 5.20 -17.71 -26.32
C PHE A 139 5.39 -19.15 -26.80
N ILE A 140 5.26 -20.13 -25.91
CA ILE A 140 5.34 -21.56 -26.27
C ILE A 140 4.22 -21.93 -27.26
N LEU A 141 2.99 -21.46 -27.03
CA LEU A 141 1.88 -21.69 -27.94
C LEU A 141 2.11 -21.08 -29.33
N LEU A 142 2.72 -19.89 -29.40
CA LEU A 142 3.09 -19.26 -30.68
C LEU A 142 4.17 -20.05 -31.42
N LEU A 143 5.16 -20.60 -30.72
CA LEU A 143 6.19 -21.44 -31.35
C LEU A 143 5.60 -22.75 -31.90
N ILE A 144 4.70 -23.40 -31.14
CA ILE A 144 4.02 -24.62 -31.60
C ILE A 144 3.10 -24.29 -32.78
N GLY A 145 2.29 -23.22 -32.68
CA GLY A 145 1.43 -22.77 -33.77
C GLY A 145 2.21 -22.39 -35.02
N GLY A 146 3.33 -21.68 -34.86
CA GLY A 146 4.23 -21.29 -35.94
C GLY A 146 4.89 -22.48 -36.64
N THR A 147 5.39 -23.46 -35.87
CA THR A 147 5.99 -24.67 -36.45
C THR A 147 4.94 -25.50 -37.20
N VAL A 148 3.75 -25.70 -36.63
CA VAL A 148 2.63 -26.37 -37.31
C VAL A 148 2.19 -25.60 -38.55
N TYR A 149 2.10 -24.27 -38.48
CA TYR A 149 1.75 -23.43 -39.63
C TYR A 149 2.79 -23.54 -40.75
N CYS A 150 4.09 -23.51 -40.43
CA CYS A 150 5.17 -23.66 -41.40
C CYS A 150 5.18 -25.05 -42.04
N ILE A 151 4.94 -26.12 -41.27
CA ILE A 151 4.89 -27.49 -41.78
C ILE A 151 3.62 -27.72 -42.61
N LYS A 152 2.49 -27.15 -42.19
CA LYS A 152 1.19 -27.30 -42.87
C LYS A 152 1.00 -26.31 -44.02
N ARG A 153 1.95 -25.39 -44.26
CA ARG A 153 1.91 -24.48 -45.41
C ARG A 153 2.01 -25.33 -46.69
N PRO A 154 0.97 -25.42 -47.52
CA PRO A 154 1.06 -26.13 -48.78
C PRO A 154 2.10 -25.41 -49.66
N GLN A 155 3.16 -26.10 -50.06
CA GLN A 155 4.02 -25.62 -51.13
C GLN A 155 3.25 -25.75 -52.44
N ASN A 156 2.49 -24.71 -52.80
CA ASN A 156 1.88 -24.60 -54.10
C ASN A 156 2.57 -23.48 -54.89
N TYR A 157 3.57 -23.92 -55.66
CA TYR A 157 4.18 -23.36 -56.87
C TYR A 157 4.09 -21.85 -57.12
N ASN A 158 5.26 -21.20 -57.12
CA ASN A 158 5.56 -20.26 -58.20
C ASN A 158 6.51 -20.98 -59.16
N ASN A 159 5.95 -21.47 -60.26
CA ASN A 159 6.66 -21.48 -61.54
C ASN A 159 7.04 -20.03 -61.81
N ILE A 160 8.24 -19.61 -61.40
CA ILE A 160 8.89 -18.49 -62.06
C ILE A 160 9.57 -19.13 -63.26
N GLU A 161 8.83 -19.10 -64.36
CA GLU A 161 9.36 -19.19 -65.71
C GLU A 161 10.68 -18.42 -65.76
N LEU A 162 11.76 -19.17 -66.00
CA LEU A 162 13.12 -18.69 -66.09
C LEU A 162 13.21 -17.88 -67.39
N SER A 163 12.79 -16.62 -67.35
CA SER A 163 13.03 -15.69 -68.46
C SER A 163 14.53 -15.43 -68.47
N ASP A 164 15.22 -16.11 -69.38
CA ASP A 164 16.61 -15.88 -69.76
C ASP A 164 16.84 -14.38 -70.02
N ARG A 165 17.31 -13.67 -69.00
CA ARG A 165 17.91 -12.34 -69.12
C ARG A 165 19.39 -12.45 -68.81
N CYS A 166 20.07 -13.30 -69.56
CA CYS A 166 21.53 -13.31 -69.66
C CYS A 166 21.99 -13.72 -71.06
N GLU A 167 21.55 -13.00 -72.09
CA GLU A 167 22.48 -12.60 -73.14
C GLU A 167 22.62 -11.07 -73.11
N ILE A 168 23.77 -10.70 -72.57
CA ILE A 168 24.39 -9.40 -72.61
C ILE A 168 25.04 -9.30 -74.01
N ILE A 169 25.20 -8.07 -74.54
CA ILE A 169 26.21 -7.66 -75.52
C ILE A 169 25.88 -7.92 -77.01
N SER A 170 25.46 -6.85 -77.71
CA SER A 170 26.03 -6.30 -78.96
C SER A 170 24.98 -5.76 -79.93
N ALA A 171 24.73 -4.45 -79.87
CA ALA A 171 24.35 -3.66 -81.03
C ALA A 171 24.71 -2.19 -80.74
N ILE A 172 25.98 -1.88 -81.02
CA ILE A 172 26.31 -0.61 -81.68
C ILE A 172 25.93 -0.79 -83.14
#